data_AF-A0A2G2V7Z6-F1
#
_entry.id   AF-A0A2G2V7Z6-F1
#
_cell.length_a   1.000
_cell.length_b   1.000
_cell.length_c   1.000
_cell.angle_alpha   90.00
_cell.angle_beta   90.00
_cell.angle_gamma   90.00
#
_symmetry.space_group_name_H-M   'P 1'
#
loop_
_entity.id
_entity.type
_entity.pdbx_description
1 polymer ?
#
loop_
_entity_poly.entity_id
_entity_poly.type
_entity_poly.pdbx_seq_one_letter_code
_entity_poly.pdbx_strand_id
1 'polypeptide(L)'
;MKRIAEMREVAKIVRFGSVTSISGADFVRECLDELTTKYPATKFVKIISTDCIKNYPDCNLPTVLVYHNGALKSNYVGVRSFGRRCIPEGVALTLCQSDPVLNDGRSKKEQSREAVLERVRERFLEKILLAQVLQTSRS
;
A
#
# COMPACT_ATOMS: atom_id res chain seq x y z
N MET A 1 -3.86 44.51 -12.28
CA MET A 1 -3.17 43.36 -12.93
C MET A 1 -2.49 42.40 -11.91
N LYS A 2 -3.12 42.07 -10.76
CA LYS A 2 -2.47 41.24 -9.72
C LYS A 2 -2.58 39.73 -9.99
N ARG A 3 -3.73 39.27 -10.50
CA ARG A 3 -3.99 37.84 -10.78
C ARG A 3 -3.15 37.25 -11.93
N ILE A 4 -2.86 38.05 -12.96
CA ILE A 4 -2.00 37.61 -14.08
C ILE A 4 -0.53 37.47 -13.64
N ALA A 5 -0.07 38.31 -12.70
CA ALA A 5 1.27 38.21 -12.13
C ALA A 5 1.43 36.96 -11.24
N GLU A 6 0.42 36.63 -10.42
CA GLU A 6 0.38 35.38 -9.65
C GLU A 6 0.39 34.14 -10.56
N MET A 7 -0.41 34.13 -11.64
CA MET A 7 -0.46 33.00 -12.57
C MET A 7 0.89 32.76 -13.28
N ARG A 8 1.62 33.83 -13.59
CA ARG A 8 2.98 33.75 -14.16
C ARG A 8 4.00 33.23 -13.14
N GLU A 9 3.85 33.56 -11.86
CA GLU A 9 4.73 33.09 -10.80
C GLU A 9 4.51 31.61 -10.49
N VAL A 10 3.26 31.15 -10.50
CA VAL A 10 2.91 29.73 -10.37
C VAL A 10 3.43 28.93 -11.59
N ALA A 11 3.47 29.53 -12.78
CA ALA A 11 3.98 28.91 -14.01
C ALA A 11 5.52 28.84 -14.11
N LYS A 12 6.30 29.43 -13.17
CA LYS A 12 7.77 29.31 -13.13
C LYS A 12 8.26 27.89 -12.82
N ILE A 13 7.41 27.08 -12.20
CA ILE A 13 7.71 25.67 -11.96
C ILE A 13 7.18 24.90 -13.15
N VAL A 14 8.07 24.31 -13.94
CA VAL A 14 7.67 23.43 -15.05
C VAL A 14 6.91 22.25 -14.46
N ARG A 15 5.59 22.25 -14.62
CA ARG A 15 4.73 21.14 -14.21
C ARG A 15 4.50 20.25 -15.41
N PHE A 16 5.07 19.05 -15.35
CA PHE A 16 4.75 17.98 -16.28
C PHE A 16 3.72 17.06 -15.63
N GLY A 17 2.75 16.60 -16.40
CA GLY A 17 1.77 15.59 -16.00
C GLY A 17 1.48 14.67 -17.17
N SER A 18 1.24 13.39 -16.87
CA SER A 18 0.81 12.39 -17.84
C SER A 18 -0.47 11.76 -17.33
N VAL A 19 -1.47 11.61 -18.20
CA VAL A 19 -2.69 10.86 -17.90
C VAL A 19 -2.45 9.42 -18.29
N THR A 20 -2.44 8.51 -17.31
CA THR A 20 -2.31 7.07 -17.52
C THR A 20 -3.57 6.37 -17.02
N SER A 21 -3.94 5.24 -17.63
CA SER A 21 -5.02 4.40 -17.13
C SER A 21 -4.67 3.84 -15.76
N ILE A 22 -5.58 3.96 -14.80
CA ILE A 22 -5.42 3.36 -13.47
C ILE A 22 -5.79 1.88 -13.56
N SER A 23 -4.82 1.02 -13.28
CA SER A 23 -4.94 -0.43 -13.19
C SER A 23 -5.10 -0.89 -11.74
N GLY A 24 -5.53 -2.14 -11.54
CA GLY A 24 -5.58 -2.75 -10.22
C GLY A 24 -4.23 -2.77 -9.47
N ALA A 25 -3.12 -2.86 -10.22
CA ALA A 25 -1.77 -2.83 -9.65
C ALA A 25 -1.38 -1.45 -9.11
N ASP A 26 -1.94 -0.38 -9.69
CA ASP A 26 -1.70 0.99 -9.22
C ASP A 26 -2.30 1.21 -7.83
N PHE A 27 -3.50 0.68 -7.57
CA PHE A 27 -4.13 0.76 -6.24
C PHE A 27 -3.33 0.03 -5.16
N VAL A 28 -2.84 -1.18 -5.47
CA VAL A 28 -2.00 -1.94 -4.51
C VAL A 28 -0.71 -1.19 -4.24
N ARG A 29 -0.09 -0.62 -5.28
CA ARG A 29 1.13 0.19 -5.12
C ARG A 29 0.89 1.39 -4.21
N GLU A 30 -0.20 2.13 -4.41
CA GLU A 30 -0.55 3.28 -3.57
C GLU A 30 -0.81 2.86 -2.12
N CYS A 31 -1.50 1.74 -1.90
CA CYS A 31 -1.68 1.18 -0.57
C CYS A 31 -0.33 0.84 0.10
N LEU A 32 0.60 0.21 -0.65
CA LEU A 32 1.94 -0.11 -0.15
C LEU A 32 2.74 1.16 0.18
N ASP A 33 2.58 2.22 -0.61
CA ASP A 33 3.19 3.53 -0.34
C ASP A 33 2.68 4.16 0.95
N GLU A 34 1.39 4.05 1.24
CA GLU A 34 0.87 4.51 2.53
C GLU A 34 1.42 3.67 3.70
N LEU A 35 1.61 2.36 3.49
CA LEU A 35 2.14 1.47 4.51
C LEU A 35 3.61 1.77 4.85
N THR A 36 4.42 2.30 3.94
CA THR A 36 5.81 2.69 4.27
C THR A 36 5.86 3.76 5.36
N THR A 37 4.88 4.66 5.37
CA THR A 37 4.77 5.73 6.37
C THR A 37 4.24 5.18 7.70
N LYS A 38 3.30 4.23 7.65
CA LYS A 38 2.72 3.60 8.86
C LYS A 38 3.69 2.64 9.56
N TYR A 39 4.55 1.98 8.81
CA TYR A 39 5.44 0.91 9.29
C TYR A 39 6.91 1.19 8.95
N PRO A 40 7.53 2.25 9.51
CA PRO A 40 8.88 2.70 9.13
C PRO A 40 9.99 1.69 9.48
N ALA A 41 9.75 0.76 10.42
CA ALA A 41 10.70 -0.31 10.72
C ALA A 41 10.58 -1.51 9.76
N THR A 42 9.63 -1.48 8.83
CA THR A 42 9.48 -2.47 7.77
C THR A 42 10.09 -1.96 6.48
N LYS A 43 10.96 -2.75 5.86
CA LYS A 43 11.61 -2.35 4.61
C LYS A 43 10.72 -2.72 3.42
N PHE A 44 10.24 -1.70 2.72
CA PHE A 44 9.54 -1.85 1.45
C PHE A 44 10.50 -1.56 0.28
N VAL A 45 10.55 -2.47 -0.69
CA VAL A 45 11.39 -2.34 -1.89
C VAL A 45 10.54 -2.57 -3.12
N LYS A 46 10.73 -1.75 -4.16
CA LYS A 46 10.04 -1.86 -5.44
C LYS A 46 11.06 -2.13 -6.54
N ILE A 47 10.69 -3.00 -7.47
CA ILE A 47 11.50 -3.33 -8.65
C ILE A 47 10.56 -3.35 -9.85
N ILE A 48 11.00 -2.82 -10.98
CA ILE A 48 10.26 -2.89 -12.24
C ILE A 48 10.29 -4.34 -12.72
N SER A 49 9.12 -4.89 -13.07
CA SER A 49 9.00 -6.32 -13.41
C SER A 49 9.90 -6.74 -14.56
N THR A 50 10.00 -5.91 -15.61
CA THR A 50 10.83 -6.14 -16.79
C THR A 50 12.33 -6.14 -16.51
N ASP A 51 12.76 -5.42 -15.47
CA ASP A 51 14.16 -5.36 -15.05
C ASP A 51 14.56 -6.60 -14.23
N CYS A 52 13.57 -7.24 -13.58
CA CYS A 52 13.77 -8.45 -12.78
C CYS A 52 13.64 -9.73 -13.62
N ILE A 53 12.58 -9.83 -14.43
CA ILE A 53 12.27 -11.01 -15.25
C ILE A 53 11.81 -10.54 -16.63
N LYS A 54 12.55 -10.96 -17.67
CA LYS A 54 12.19 -10.66 -19.06
C LYS A 54 10.80 -11.23 -19.38
N ASN A 55 9.94 -10.40 -19.96
CA ASN A 55 8.56 -10.76 -20.36
C ASN A 55 7.70 -11.28 -19.19
N TYR A 56 7.88 -10.75 -17.98
CA TYR A 56 6.99 -11.09 -16.87
C TYR A 56 5.52 -10.72 -17.20
N PRO A 57 4.55 -11.63 -17.06
CA PRO A 57 3.17 -11.37 -17.49
C PRO A 57 2.50 -10.23 -16.71
N ASP A 58 1.90 -9.27 -17.42
CA ASP A 58 1.21 -8.13 -16.78
C ASP A 58 0.04 -8.57 -15.89
N CYS A 59 -0.63 -9.67 -16.22
CA CYS A 59 -1.71 -10.23 -15.40
C CYS A 59 -1.24 -10.72 -14.02
N ASN A 60 0.05 -11.00 -13.86
CA ASN A 60 0.67 -11.37 -12.59
C ASN A 60 1.06 -10.14 -11.74
N LEU A 61 0.89 -8.93 -12.27
CA LEU A 61 1.19 -7.71 -11.54
C LEU A 61 0.03 -7.26 -10.63
N PRO A 62 0.34 -6.71 -9.44
CA PRO A 62 1.66 -6.71 -8.83
C PRO A 62 1.97 -8.10 -8.28
N THR A 63 3.26 -8.45 -8.23
CA THR A 63 3.73 -9.59 -7.44
C THR A 63 4.41 -9.07 -6.19
N VAL A 64 3.93 -9.48 -5.02
CA VAL A 64 4.45 -9.05 -3.72
C VAL A 64 5.07 -10.24 -3.01
N LEU A 65 6.36 -10.13 -2.74
CA LEU A 65 7.14 -11.11 -2.01
C LEU A 65 7.38 -10.61 -0.58
N VAL A 66 7.03 -11.43 0.40
CA VAL A 66 7.23 -11.12 1.81
C VAL A 66 8.37 -11.96 2.34
N TYR A 67 9.45 -11.32 2.75
CA TYR A 67 10.59 -11.97 3.40
C TYR A 67 10.65 -11.58 4.87
N HIS A 68 10.95 -12.57 5.73
CA HIS A 68 11.23 -12.33 7.14
C HIS A 68 12.19 -13.39 7.67
N ASN A 69 13.17 -12.99 8.48
CA ASN A 69 14.23 -13.86 9.03
C ASN A 69 14.94 -14.71 7.95
N GLY A 70 15.26 -14.10 6.81
CA GLY A 70 16.00 -14.75 5.71
C GLY A 70 15.17 -15.73 4.87
N ALA A 71 13.89 -15.93 5.18
CA ALA A 71 13.01 -16.85 4.47
C ALA A 71 11.85 -16.13 3.77
N LEU A 72 11.42 -16.66 2.62
CA LEU A 72 10.19 -16.26 1.95
C LEU A 72 8.99 -16.77 2.75
N LYS A 73 8.10 -15.85 3.15
CA LYS A 73 6.91 -16.13 3.95
C LYS A 73 5.64 -16.20 3.11
N SER A 74 5.54 -15.36 2.10
CA SER A 74 4.41 -15.35 1.17
C SER A 74 4.78 -14.77 -0.19
N ASN A 75 4.07 -15.24 -1.21
CA ASN A 75 4.16 -14.81 -2.60
C ASN A 75 2.76 -14.53 -3.13
N TYR A 76 2.40 -13.26 -3.23
CA TYR A 76 1.09 -12.82 -3.70
C TYR A 76 1.21 -12.41 -5.17
N VAL A 77 0.57 -13.16 -6.06
CA VAL A 77 0.62 -12.91 -7.51
C VAL A 77 -0.69 -12.27 -7.96
N GLY A 78 -0.58 -11.14 -8.65
CA GLY A 78 -1.71 -10.39 -9.19
C GLY A 78 -2.59 -9.72 -8.14
N VAL A 79 -3.43 -8.80 -8.61
CA VAL A 79 -4.33 -7.98 -7.78
C VAL A 79 -5.32 -8.81 -6.97
N ARG A 80 -5.72 -9.99 -7.48
CA ARG A 80 -6.70 -10.87 -6.83
C ARG A 80 -6.27 -11.32 -5.44
N SER A 81 -4.96 -11.37 -5.18
CA SER A 81 -4.40 -11.72 -3.88
C SER A 81 -4.76 -10.73 -2.77
N PHE A 82 -5.13 -9.48 -3.12
CA PHE A 82 -5.46 -8.40 -2.17
C PHE A 82 -6.97 -8.16 -2.03
N GLY A 83 -7.80 -9.07 -2.55
CA GLY A 83 -9.25 -8.99 -2.44
C GLY A 83 -9.91 -7.90 -3.29
N ARG A 84 -11.20 -7.66 -3.04
CA ARG A 84 -12.03 -6.72 -3.82
C ARG A 84 -11.87 -5.25 -3.41
N ARG A 85 -11.43 -4.98 -2.18
CA ARG A 85 -11.20 -3.63 -1.66
C ARG A 85 -9.73 -3.47 -1.36
N CYS A 86 -9.03 -2.79 -2.25
CA CYS A 86 -7.64 -2.44 -2.06
C CYS A 86 -7.57 -1.17 -1.20
N ILE A 87 -7.57 -1.36 0.13
CA ILE A 87 -7.29 -0.32 1.11
C ILE A 87 -6.00 -0.67 1.87
N PRO A 88 -5.23 0.32 2.36
CA PRO A 88 -3.97 0.07 3.05
C PRO A 88 -4.09 -0.94 4.18
N GLU A 89 -5.15 -0.86 4.99
CA GLU A 89 -5.37 -1.76 6.12
C GLU A 89 -5.69 -3.20 5.66
N GLY A 90 -6.37 -3.37 4.53
CA GLY A 90 -6.66 -4.69 3.96
C GLY A 90 -5.41 -5.34 3.35
N VAL A 91 -4.58 -4.52 2.68
CA VAL A 91 -3.25 -4.95 2.22
C VAL A 91 -2.37 -5.35 3.41
N ALA A 92 -2.33 -4.52 4.46
CA ALA A 92 -1.60 -4.82 5.68
C ALA A 92 -2.05 -6.14 6.33
N LEU A 93 -3.36 -6.34 6.41
CA LEU A 93 -3.94 -7.58 6.94
C LEU A 93 -3.47 -8.79 6.13
N THR A 94 -3.49 -8.68 4.80
CA THR A 94 -3.03 -9.73 3.88
C THR A 94 -1.55 -10.06 4.12
N LEU A 95 -0.68 -9.05 4.18
CA LEU A 95 0.76 -9.26 4.41
C LEU A 95 1.05 -9.96 5.74
N CYS A 96 0.28 -9.65 6.78
CA CYS A 96 0.44 -10.24 8.11
C CYS A 96 -0.18 -11.63 8.29
N GLN A 97 -0.90 -12.17 7.31
CA GLN A 97 -1.52 -13.51 7.43
C GLN A 97 -0.48 -14.61 7.64
N SER A 98 0.60 -14.58 6.84
CA SER A 98 1.68 -15.57 6.90
C SER A 98 2.60 -15.38 8.09
N ASP A 99 2.93 -14.13 8.45
CA ASP A 99 3.98 -13.81 9.41
C ASP A 99 3.85 -12.33 9.85
N PRO A 100 4.14 -11.94 11.10
CA PRO A 100 4.01 -10.55 11.60
C PRO A 100 5.09 -9.61 11.06
N VAL A 101 5.09 -9.39 9.75
CA VAL A 101 6.15 -8.65 9.04
C VAL A 101 6.06 -7.13 9.15
N LEU A 102 4.93 -6.60 9.63
CA LEU A 102 4.71 -5.16 9.74
C LEU A 102 5.08 -4.63 11.13
N ASN A 103 6.08 -3.77 11.17
CA ASN A 103 6.62 -3.15 12.38
C ASN A 103 6.68 -1.61 12.25
N ASP A 104 6.15 -0.92 13.25
CA ASP A 104 6.12 0.54 13.34
C ASP A 104 7.33 1.16 14.07
N GLY A 105 8.24 0.31 14.57
CA GLY A 105 9.44 0.73 15.30
C GLY A 105 9.18 1.23 16.72
N ARG A 106 7.91 1.20 17.18
CA ARG A 106 7.54 1.77 18.50
C ARG A 106 7.78 0.80 19.66
N SER A 107 7.90 -0.49 19.38
CA SER A 107 8.12 -1.50 20.42
C SER A 107 9.57 -1.99 20.43
N LYS A 108 10.23 -1.90 21.58
CA LYS A 108 11.60 -2.39 21.80
C LYS A 108 11.69 -3.92 22.00
N LYS A 109 10.55 -4.61 22.10
CA LYS A 109 10.48 -6.07 22.25
C LYS A 109 9.94 -6.70 20.97
N GLU A 110 10.42 -7.91 20.66
CA GLU A 110 9.82 -8.80 19.66
C GLU A 110 8.31 -8.89 19.94
N GLN A 111 7.49 -8.48 18.98
CA GLN A 111 6.04 -8.52 19.13
C GLN A 111 5.55 -9.91 18.72
N SER A 112 4.65 -10.50 19.51
CA SER A 112 4.03 -11.76 19.12
C SER A 112 3.22 -11.57 17.82
N ARG A 113 3.11 -12.66 17.07
CA ARG A 113 2.29 -12.70 15.85
C ARG A 113 0.88 -12.21 16.11
N GLU A 114 0.27 -12.68 17.20
CA GLU A 114 -1.07 -12.33 17.63
C GLU A 114 -1.21 -10.82 17.89
N ALA A 115 -0.23 -10.18 18.56
CA ALA A 115 -0.30 -8.76 18.87
C ALA A 115 -0.26 -7.87 17.62
N VAL A 116 0.58 -8.24 16.63
CA VAL A 116 0.68 -7.51 15.36
C VAL A 116 -0.59 -7.69 14.54
N LEU A 117 -1.08 -8.93 14.42
CA LEU A 117 -2.33 -9.23 13.70
C LEU A 117 -3.53 -8.52 14.32
N GLU A 118 -3.64 -8.50 15.64
CA GLU A 118 -4.77 -7.86 16.32
C GLU A 118 -4.80 -6.35 16.04
N ARG A 119 -3.66 -5.67 16.16
CA ARG A 119 -3.56 -4.25 15.83
C ARG A 119 -3.92 -3.93 14.38
N VAL A 120 -3.55 -4.80 13.45
CA VAL A 120 -3.89 -4.63 12.03
C VAL A 120 -5.37 -4.87 11.80
N ARG A 121 -5.97 -5.88 12.46
CA ARG A 121 -7.41 -6.18 12.40
C ARG A 121 -8.26 -5.06 12.98
N GLU A 122 -7.89 -4.54 14.14
CA GLU A 122 -8.59 -3.41 14.79
C GLU A 122 -8.64 -2.21 13.84
N ARG A 123 -7.49 -1.81 13.27
CA ARG A 123 -7.44 -0.71 12.29
C ARG A 123 -8.27 -0.98 11.04
N PHE A 124 -8.27 -2.21 10.56
CA PHE A 124 -9.08 -2.61 9.41
C PHE A 124 -10.58 -2.50 9.70
N LEU A 125 -11.03 -3.00 10.84
CA LEU A 125 -12.42 -2.91 11.27
C LEU A 125 -12.85 -1.46 11.46
N GLU A 126 -12.02 -0.65 12.12
CA GLU A 126 -12.28 0.78 12.30
C GLU A 126 -12.49 1.49 10.96
N LYS A 127 -11.61 1.25 9.98
CA LYS A 127 -11.72 1.86 8.64
C LYS A 127 -12.95 1.40 7.87
N ILE A 128 -13.32 0.12 7.98
CA ILE A 128 -14.54 -0.39 7.34
C ILE A 128 -15.78 0.23 7.98
N LEU A 129 -15.82 0.28 9.32
CA LEU A 129 -16.94 0.86 10.06
C LEU A 129 -17.11 2.34 9.70
N LEU A 130 -16.02 3.11 9.69
CA LEU A 130 -16.03 4.52 9.29
C LEU A 130 -16.55 4.70 7.85
N ALA A 131 -16.11 3.86 6.91
CA ALA A 131 -16.59 3.91 5.53
C ALA A 131 -18.09 3.61 5.43
N GLN A 132 -18.62 2.70 6.24
CA GLN A 132 -20.06 2.40 6.29
C GLN A 132 -20.86 3.53 6.92
N VAL A 133 -20.42 4.09 8.05
CA VAL A 133 -21.11 5.20 8.75
C VAL A 133 -21.22 6.43 7.84
N LEU A 134 -20.15 6.78 7.11
CA LEU A 134 -20.14 7.91 6.18
C LEU A 134 -21.07 7.71 4.97
N GLN A 135 -21.37 6.47 4.59
CA GLN A 135 -22.32 6.16 3.53
C GLN A 135 -23.77 6.30 4.02
N THR A 136 -24.05 5.89 5.25
CA THR A 136 -25.38 5.99 5.86
C THR A 136 -25.76 7.44 6.19
N SER A 137 -24.79 8.31 6.51
CA SER A 137 -25.03 9.73 6.80
C SER A 137 -25.24 10.62 5.57
N ARG A 138 -25.08 10.06 4.36
CA ARG A 138 -25.35 10.75 3.08
C ARG A 138 -26.66 10.31 2.42
N SER A 139 -27.45 9.49 3.13
CA SER A 139 -28.77 8.99 2.71
C SER A 139 -29.87 9.73 3.45
#